data_AF-A0A0D2N7I8-F1
#
_entry.id   AF-A0A0D2N7I8-F1
#
_cell.length_a   1.000
_cell.length_b   1.000
_cell.length_c   1.000
_cell.angle_alpha   90.00
_cell.angle_beta   90.00
_cell.angle_gamma   90.00
#
_symmetry.space_group_name_H-M   'P 1'
#
loop_
_entity.id
_entity.type
_entity.pdbx_description
1 polymer ?
#
loop_
_entity_poly.entity_id
_entity_poly.type
_entity_poly.pdbx_seq_one_letter_code
_entity_poly.pdbx_strand_id
1 'polypeptide(L)'
;MDALHADLAALRRRHRHLHLVVRWVPGHVDVAGNEAADKAACAAAAGDSSSLHRLPILLRSPLPHSKAAARQRYRANIRRLGAQVWSRSPRFERVNLLAPDI
;
A
#
# COMPACT_ATOMS: atom_id res chain seq x y z
N MET A 1 -13.62 -9.54 -14.44
CA MET A 1 -14.39 -8.72 -13.48
C MET A 1 -13.82 -9.03 -12.10
N ASP A 2 -13.42 -8.05 -11.31
CA ASP A 2 -12.80 -8.30 -10.00
C ASP A 2 -13.82 -8.72 -8.93
N ALA A 3 -13.34 -9.11 -7.75
CA ALA A 3 -14.17 -9.61 -6.66
C ALA A 3 -15.20 -8.58 -6.15
N LEU A 4 -14.85 -7.28 -6.15
CA LEU A 4 -15.75 -6.21 -5.73
C LEU A 4 -16.96 -6.11 -6.66
N HIS A 5 -16.73 -6.16 -7.98
CA HIS A 5 -17.81 -6.14 -8.96
C HIS A 5 -18.69 -7.40 -8.87
N ALA A 6 -18.12 -8.57 -8.56
CA ALA A 6 -18.88 -9.79 -8.35
C ALA A 6 -19.78 -9.70 -7.10
N ASP A 7 -19.25 -9.17 -5.99
CA ASP A 7 -20.00 -8.96 -4.74
C ASP A 7 -21.13 -7.94 -4.93
N LEU A 8 -20.85 -6.84 -5.65
CA LEU A 8 -21.84 -5.84 -6.05
C LEU A 8 -22.99 -6.45 -6.87
N ALA A 9 -22.67 -7.30 -7.84
CA ALA A 9 -23.66 -8.00 -8.66
C ALA A 9 -24.49 -8.98 -7.81
N ALA A 10 -23.85 -9.73 -6.90
CA ALA A 10 -24.54 -10.62 -5.98
C ALA A 10 -25.49 -9.88 -5.04
N LEU A 11 -25.07 -8.74 -4.49
CA LEU A 11 -25.86 -7.91 -3.61
C LEU A 11 -27.10 -7.36 -4.33
N ARG A 12 -26.94 -6.85 -5.57
CA ARG A 12 -28.06 -6.34 -6.39
C ARG A 12 -29.07 -7.44 -6.74
N ARG A 13 -28.60 -8.67 -7.00
CA ARG A 13 -29.51 -9.81 -7.24
C ARG A 13 -30.32 -10.17 -6.00
N ARG A 14 -29.68 -10.14 -4.82
CA ARG A 14 -30.32 -10.48 -3.54
C ARG A 14 -31.27 -9.39 -3.06
N HIS A 15 -30.94 -8.12 -3.31
CA HIS A 15 -31.70 -6.97 -2.83
C HIS A 15 -32.11 -6.06 -4.01
N ARG A 16 -33.17 -6.45 -4.72
CA ARG A 16 -33.64 -5.77 -5.94
C ARG A 16 -34.07 -4.32 -5.72
N HIS A 17 -34.45 -3.97 -4.50
CA HIS A 17 -34.87 -2.61 -4.12
C HIS A 17 -33.74 -1.78 -3.48
N LEU A 18 -32.55 -2.35 -3.32
CA LEU A 18 -31.40 -1.61 -2.79
C LEU A 18 -30.88 -0.65 -3.87
N HIS A 19 -30.96 0.65 -3.61
CA HIS A 19 -30.35 1.65 -4.46
C HIS A 19 -28.91 1.90 -4.02
N LEU A 20 -27.95 1.44 -4.83
CA LEU A 20 -26.52 1.57 -4.55
C LEU A 20 -25.85 2.45 -5.61
N VAL A 21 -25.08 3.43 -5.16
CA VAL A 21 -24.30 4.33 -6.02
C VAL A 21 -22.82 4.14 -5.73
N VAL A 22 -22.04 3.82 -6.76
CA VAL A 22 -20.58 3.76 -6.68
C VAL A 22 -20.01 5.08 -7.20
N ARG A 23 -19.15 5.73 -6.41
CA ARG A 23 -18.50 6.99 -6.78
C ARG A 23 -17.00 6.85 -6.62
N TRP A 24 -16.26 7.40 -7.57
CA TRP A 24 -14.84 7.65 -7.40
C TRP A 24 -14.66 8.90 -6.56
N VAL A 25 -13.90 8.78 -5.48
CA VAL A 25 -13.49 9.92 -4.65
C VAL A 25 -12.00 10.12 -4.82
N PRO A 26 -11.52 11.37 -4.84
CA PRO A 26 -10.09 11.63 -4.88
C PRO A 26 -9.46 11.14 -3.57
N GLY A 27 -8.30 10.48 -3.69
CA GLY A 27 -7.51 10.05 -2.53
C GLY A 27 -6.83 11.23 -1.85
N HIS A 28 -6.67 11.16 -0.53
CA HIS A 28 -5.97 12.16 0.29
C HIS A 28 -6.54 13.60 0.19
N VAL A 29 -7.86 13.73 0.04
CA VAL A 29 -8.57 15.02 0.05
C VAL A 29 -9.56 15.09 1.22
N ASP A 30 -9.19 14.54 2.38
CA ASP A 30 -9.92 14.67 3.64
C ASP A 30 -11.39 14.21 3.62
N VAL A 31 -11.76 13.30 2.70
CA VAL A 31 -13.08 12.65 2.73
C VAL A 31 -13.09 11.66 3.88
N ALA A 32 -13.64 12.07 5.03
CA ALA A 32 -13.57 11.35 6.31
C ALA A 32 -13.82 9.83 6.21
N GLY A 33 -14.83 9.39 5.44
CA GLY A 33 -15.12 7.96 5.25
C GLY A 33 -14.04 7.21 4.46
N ASN A 34 -13.47 7.84 3.43
CA ASN A 34 -12.36 7.28 2.66
C ASN A 34 -11.09 7.20 3.51
N GLU A 35 -10.80 8.23 4.30
CA GLU A 35 -9.65 8.23 5.20
C GLU A 35 -9.75 7.20 6.31
N ALA A 36 -10.94 7.02 6.91
CA ALA A 36 -11.15 6.01 7.92
C ALA A 36 -10.91 4.60 7.34
N ALA A 37 -11.38 4.35 6.12
CA ALA A 37 -11.11 3.10 5.41
C ALA A 37 -9.62 2.91 5.09
N ASP A 38 -8.92 3.95 4.65
CA ASP A 38 -7.48 3.92 4.36
C ASP A 38 -6.66 3.65 5.62
N LYS A 39 -6.96 4.34 6.73
CA LYS A 39 -6.33 4.11 8.04
C LYS A 39 -6.51 2.66 8.51
N ALA A 40 -7.72 2.10 8.37
CA ALA A 40 -7.99 0.71 8.72
C ALA A 40 -7.23 -0.28 7.82
N ALA A 41 -7.14 0.01 6.51
CA ALA A 41 -6.37 -0.80 5.57
C ALA A 41 -4.87 -0.76 5.90
N CYS A 42 -4.32 0.40 6.25
CA CYS A 42 -2.95 0.55 6.71
C CYS A 42 -2.68 -0.23 8.00
N ALA A 43 -3.57 -0.16 9.00
CA ALA A 43 -3.45 -0.92 10.24
C ALA A 43 -3.45 -2.43 9.98
N ALA A 44 -4.38 -2.91 9.16
CA ALA A 44 -4.43 -4.31 8.75
C ALA A 44 -3.17 -4.77 8.00
N ALA A 45 -2.62 -3.92 7.13
CA ALA A 45 -1.35 -4.20 6.44
C ALA A 45 -0.14 -4.24 7.40
N ALA A 46 -0.20 -3.52 8.51
CA ALA A 46 0.81 -3.56 9.58
C ALA A 46 0.65 -4.77 10.52
N GLY A 47 -0.42 -5.56 10.37
CA GLY A 47 -0.68 -6.77 11.14
C GLY A 47 -1.85 -6.66 12.13
N ASP A 48 -2.41 -5.47 12.32
CA ASP A 48 -3.61 -5.26 13.15
C ASP A 48 -4.88 -5.52 12.32
N SER A 49 -5.13 -6.80 12.07
CA SER A 49 -6.24 -7.26 11.24
C SER A 49 -7.29 -7.99 12.08
N SER A 50 -8.54 -7.93 11.61
CA SER A 50 -9.62 -8.73 12.18
C SER A 50 -9.33 -10.23 12.06
N SER A 51 -9.90 -11.02 12.97
CA SER A 51 -9.86 -12.48 12.91
C SER A 51 -10.41 -13.02 11.58
N LEU A 52 -9.79 -14.05 11.01
CA LEU A 52 -10.10 -14.60 9.67
C LEU A 52 -11.59 -14.84 9.40
N HIS A 53 -12.37 -15.30 10.39
CA HIS A 53 -13.81 -15.58 10.21
C HIS A 53 -14.64 -14.31 9.98
N ARG A 54 -14.17 -13.14 10.42
CA ARG A 54 -14.80 -11.83 10.19
C ARG A 54 -14.38 -11.19 8.87
N LEU A 55 -13.31 -11.69 8.24
CA LEU A 55 -12.85 -11.18 6.96
C LEU A 55 -13.68 -11.74 5.80
N PRO A 56 -13.88 -10.96 4.72
CA PRO A 56 -14.33 -11.48 3.44
C PRO A 56 -13.46 -12.65 2.98
N ILE A 57 -14.04 -13.65 2.30
CA ILE A 57 -13.31 -14.87 1.88
C ILE A 57 -12.02 -14.54 1.13
N LEU A 58 -12.04 -13.51 0.27
CA LEU A 58 -10.89 -13.04 -0.49
C LEU A 58 -9.70 -12.60 0.39
N LEU A 59 -9.98 -12.08 1.59
CA LEU A 59 -8.97 -11.56 2.51
C LEU A 59 -8.58 -12.58 3.60
N ARG A 60 -9.07 -13.81 3.51
CA ARG A 60 -8.70 -14.90 4.45
C ARG A 60 -7.40 -15.58 4.09
N SER A 61 -6.89 -15.37 2.87
CA SER A 61 -5.59 -15.83 2.41
C SER A 61 -4.61 -14.67 2.27
N PRO A 62 -3.29 -14.93 2.35
CA PRO A 62 -2.29 -13.89 2.12
C PRO A 62 -2.47 -13.22 0.76
N LEU A 63 -2.44 -11.89 0.74
CA LEU A 63 -2.47 -11.14 -0.52
C LEU A 63 -1.17 -11.36 -1.29
N PRO A 64 -1.22 -11.34 -2.64
CA PRO A 64 -0.02 -11.37 -3.46
C PRO A 64 0.93 -10.21 -3.10
N HIS A 65 2.24 -10.47 -3.20
CA HIS A 65 3.24 -9.43 -3.00
C HIS A 65 3.04 -8.27 -3.99
N SER A 66 3.00 -7.04 -3.45
CA SER A 66 2.97 -5.85 -4.30
C SER A 66 4.28 -5.71 -5.07
N LYS A 67 4.19 -5.72 -6.41
CA LYS A 67 5.33 -5.49 -7.31
C LYS A 67 5.99 -4.13 -7.05
N ALA A 68 5.19 -3.11 -6.76
CA ALA A 68 5.69 -1.77 -6.44
C ALA A 68 6.46 -1.77 -5.11
N ALA A 69 5.91 -2.39 -4.06
CA ALA A 69 6.58 -2.50 -2.77
C ALA A 69 7.90 -3.30 -2.87
N ALA A 70 7.90 -4.40 -3.62
CA ALA A 70 9.11 -5.20 -3.86
C ALA A 70 10.21 -4.37 -4.56
N ARG A 71 9.83 -3.58 -5.59
CA ARG A 71 10.76 -2.67 -6.27
C ARG A 71 11.28 -1.57 -5.35
N GLN A 72 10.42 -1.00 -4.51
CA GLN A 72 10.80 0.04 -3.55
C GLN A 72 11.82 -0.50 -2.54
N ARG A 73 11.57 -1.71 -1.99
CA ARG A 73 12.50 -2.38 -1.08
C ARG A 73 13.85 -2.64 -1.73
N TYR A 74 13.85 -3.16 -2.97
CA TYR A 74 15.09 -3.38 -3.71
C TYR A 74 15.87 -2.08 -3.95
N ARG A 75 15.19 -1.01 -4.40
CA ARG A 75 15.81 0.31 -4.60
C ARG A 75 16.37 0.90 -3.30
N ALA A 76 15.69 0.72 -2.17
CA ALA A 76 16.18 1.14 -0.87
C ALA A 76 17.47 0.39 -0.49
N ASN A 77 17.53 -0.92 -0.73
CA ASN A 77 18.73 -1.72 -0.50
C ASN A 77 19.90 -1.26 -1.38
N ILE A 78 19.66 -1.03 -2.68
CA ILE A 78 20.70 -0.54 -3.60
C ILE A 78 21.21 0.84 -3.17
N ARG A 79 20.33 1.76 -2.76
CA ARG A 79 20.77 3.07 -2.24
C ARG A 79 21.63 2.94 -0.99
N ARG A 80 21.25 2.08 -0.05
CA ARG A 80 22.02 1.81 1.17
C ARG A 80 23.41 1.25 0.85
N LEU A 81 23.48 0.25 -0.03
CA LEU A 81 24.74 -0.34 -0.45
C LEU A 81 25.61 0.68 -1.21
N GLY A 82 25.00 1.46 -2.09
CA GLY A 82 25.66 2.55 -2.81
C GLY A 82 26.29 3.55 -1.85
N ALA A 83 25.57 3.98 -0.82
CA ALA A 83 26.11 4.87 0.22
C ALA A 83 27.31 4.26 0.97
N GLN A 84 27.23 2.96 1.31
CA GLN A 84 28.33 2.25 1.99
C GLN A 84 29.58 2.09 1.10
N VAL A 85 29.38 1.83 -0.19
CA VAL A 85 30.49 1.74 -1.15
C VAL A 85 31.09 3.12 -1.39
N TRP A 86 30.24 4.14 -1.54
CA TRP A 86 30.66 5.53 -1.72
C TRP A 86 31.51 6.01 -0.56
N SER A 87 31.07 5.78 0.68
CA SER A 87 31.79 6.20 1.90
C SER A 87 33.17 5.54 2.07
N ARG A 88 33.38 4.39 1.42
CA ARG A 88 34.67 3.66 1.44
C ARG A 88 35.56 4.02 0.26
N SER A 89 35.10 4.86 -0.66
CA SER A 89 35.85 5.20 -1.86
C SER A 89 36.93 6.24 -1.52
N PRO A 90 38.13 6.18 -2.16
CA PRO A 90 39.18 7.19 -1.95
C PRO A 90 38.76 8.62 -2.32
N ARG A 91 37.69 8.76 -3.09
CA ARG A 91 37.16 10.05 -3.56
C ARG A 91 36.17 10.67 -2.57
N PHE A 92 35.68 9.90 -1.60
CA PHE A 92 34.67 10.32 -0.64
C PHE A 92 35.10 11.57 0.13
N GLU A 93 36.30 11.53 0.73
CA GLU A 93 36.86 12.65 1.51
C GLU A 93 36.87 13.96 0.73
N ARG A 94 37.30 13.90 -0.54
CA ARG A 94 37.38 15.09 -1.39
C ARG A 94 36.01 15.67 -1.70
N VAL A 95 35.01 14.83 -1.92
CA VAL A 95 33.65 15.29 -2.23
C VAL A 95 32.95 15.78 -0.96
N ASN A 96 33.15 15.10 0.17
CA ASN A 96 32.57 15.49 1.47
C ASN A 96 33.11 16.85 1.96
N LEU A 97 34.38 17.16 1.68
CA LEU A 97 34.97 18.48 1.95
C LEU A 97 34.37 19.62 1.10
N LEU A 98 33.90 19.31 -0.11
CA LEU A 98 33.36 20.30 -1.06
C LEU A 98 31.85 20.50 -0.90
N ALA A 99 31.14 19.51 -0.38
CA ALA A 99 29.70 19.55 -0.17
C ALA A 99 29.30 18.62 0.99
N PRO A 100 29.45 19.05 2.26
CA PRO A 100 29.22 18.21 3.44
C PRO A 100 27.75 17.81 3.67
N ASP A 101 26.81 18.42 2.94
CA ASP A 101 25.36 18.26 3.13
C ASP A 101 24.66 17.47 2.00
N ILE A 102 25.41 16.83 1.09
CA ILE A 102 24.88 16.00 -0.03
C ILE A 102 24.97 14.51 0.30
#